data_AF-A0A1G5HHM5-F1
#
_entry.id   AF-A0A1G5HHM5-F1
#
_cell.length_a   1.000
_cell.length_b   1.000
_cell.length_c   1.000
_cell.angle_alpha   90.00
_cell.angle_beta   90.00
_cell.angle_gamma   90.00
#
_symmetry.space_group_name_H-M   'P 1'
#
loop_
_entity.id
_entity.type
_entity.pdbx_description
1 polymer ?
#
loop_
_entity_poly.entity_id
_entity_poly.type
_entity_poly.pdbx_seq_one_letter_code
_entity_poly.pdbx_strand_id
1 'polypeptide(L)'
;MRLPFLLTLPRVLRHSATIGADLPPDEAVVVDPPDAPLRAALAAATAGDHGPARDLLAATRAHAQWELRDGYVTRLAEAALHNPGWLDAWLDRAPEDPDAALVKAELCVDQAWEIRTAARARQVSRDQFQAFFALLEDAAPVIGTAAELNPADPVPWRIALTHALGSQAPRAVFDDYWAEAVARDPHHYGCHTAALQYLCAKWHGSHEEMFAFAESAADTAPPGSKLHALPLSAALEYEVLTAGPTTASAGPDPFAPRVAAAVTRALALSAEYAPGSREAAGFRNQLALMLLRQDRWHDALDTFRAIGTAATKYPWAYFGDDPRQEFLETRSGVRIHVATRTPFFARPPHSHAVPATGWTADAPCALAIAAARPEDVAQAALMCGISLRTAPASATHTYIEAVPDLKPAKRSVLSTEDRLTTAADNFTTGEKWPTLVLRRTPERCGFTVFHKGRPLAAHEWNTTSPAPDHTTVAATAATLSRLFAVADPRPLSHILRSTGNPPRHQSDLLAALALPALPADFGTRPEVLDTLPGNRVLTRRGLLAGMRDTMTTQDGSHPPAPGAYEPRTARWWLLRALGLPLFTAAAAYAWWNPDIGPVRSTLSTLTALFLAGQLTAAWRRRRAHAGKTPR
;
A
#
# COMPACT_ATOMS: atom_id res chain seq x y z
N MET A 1 27.20 -24.56 11.71
CA MET A 1 26.12 -23.67 11.23
C MET A 1 25.07 -23.54 12.33
N ARG A 2 24.72 -22.32 12.79
CA ARG A 2 23.92 -22.10 14.02
C ARG A 2 22.42 -22.39 13.79
N LEU A 3 21.81 -23.18 14.68
CA LEU A 3 20.37 -23.51 14.81
C LEU A 3 19.33 -22.41 14.42
N PRO A 4 19.54 -21.10 14.70
CA PRO A 4 18.59 -20.03 14.33
C PRO A 4 18.15 -19.99 12.85
N PHE A 5 19.01 -20.34 11.90
CA PHE A 5 18.65 -20.28 10.47
C PHE A 5 17.61 -21.34 10.06
N LEU A 6 17.64 -22.53 10.68
CA LEU A 6 16.70 -23.63 10.38
C LEU A 6 15.26 -23.33 10.82
N LEU A 7 15.08 -22.43 11.79
CA LEU A 7 13.77 -22.07 12.33
C LEU A 7 13.22 -20.76 11.76
N THR A 8 13.97 -20.05 10.92
CA THR A 8 13.55 -18.74 10.39
C THR A 8 12.31 -18.86 9.50
N LEU A 9 12.36 -19.73 8.47
CA LEU A 9 11.22 -20.01 7.60
C LEU A 9 9.99 -20.58 8.35
N PRO A 10 10.14 -21.58 9.24
CA PRO A 10 9.04 -22.05 10.08
C PRO A 10 8.41 -20.98 10.99
N ARG A 11 9.22 -20.07 11.57
CA ARG A 11 8.71 -18.97 12.40
C ARG A 11 7.90 -17.98 11.57
N VAL A 12 8.42 -17.59 10.42
CA VAL A 12 7.71 -16.71 9.47
C VAL A 12 6.38 -17.35 9.08
N LEU A 13 6.36 -18.61 8.63
CA LEU A 13 5.13 -19.30 8.22
C LEU A 13 4.12 -19.50 9.37
N ARG A 14 4.59 -19.53 10.62
CA ARG A 14 3.72 -19.66 11.80
C ARG A 14 3.14 -18.32 12.24
N HIS A 15 3.96 -17.27 12.31
CA HIS A 15 3.59 -16.01 12.95
C HIS A 15 3.13 -14.93 11.98
N SER A 16 3.50 -14.99 10.69
CA SER A 16 3.09 -14.01 9.67
C SER A 16 1.56 -13.84 9.56
N ALA A 17 0.81 -14.92 9.83
CA ALA A 17 -0.66 -14.93 9.74
C ALA A 17 -1.34 -14.15 10.87
N THR A 18 -0.60 -13.87 11.93
CA THR A 18 -1.12 -13.21 13.13
C THR A 18 -0.46 -11.84 13.32
N ILE A 19 0.80 -11.68 12.94
CA ILE A 19 1.53 -10.42 13.01
C ILE A 19 1.06 -9.51 11.87
N GLY A 20 0.41 -8.40 12.27
CA GLY A 20 -0.18 -7.46 11.33
C GLY A 20 -1.49 -7.93 10.71
N ALA A 21 -2.17 -8.94 11.29
CA ALA A 21 -3.52 -9.33 10.87
C ALA A 21 -4.57 -8.22 11.12
N ASP A 22 -4.22 -7.27 11.98
CA ASP A 22 -4.97 -6.07 12.33
C ASP A 22 -4.59 -4.84 11.49
N LEU A 23 -3.63 -4.96 10.58
CA LEU A 23 -3.30 -3.90 9.64
C LEU A 23 -4.37 -3.80 8.53
N PRO A 24 -4.57 -2.60 7.94
CA PRO A 24 -5.46 -2.47 6.80
C PRO A 24 -4.95 -3.29 5.63
N PRO A 25 -5.86 -3.87 4.82
CA PRO A 25 -5.47 -4.54 3.59
C PRO A 25 -4.73 -3.56 2.66
N ASP A 26 -3.77 -4.08 1.88
CA ASP A 26 -2.88 -3.28 1.03
C ASP A 26 -3.67 -2.38 0.07
N GLU A 27 -4.81 -2.84 -0.42
CA GLU A 27 -5.67 -2.13 -1.38
C GLU A 27 -6.45 -0.98 -0.73
N ALA A 28 -6.65 -0.99 0.58
CA ALA A 28 -7.26 0.12 1.30
C ALA A 28 -6.28 1.28 1.51
N VAL A 29 -4.97 1.05 1.34
CA VAL A 29 -3.96 2.09 1.55
C VAL A 29 -3.97 3.05 0.37
N VAL A 30 -4.19 4.33 0.70
CA VAL A 30 -4.17 5.44 -0.25
C VAL A 30 -3.13 6.46 0.19
N VAL A 31 -2.45 7.04 -0.80
CA VAL A 31 -1.46 8.11 -0.61
C VAL A 31 -2.15 9.45 -0.61
N ASP A 32 -1.94 10.23 0.45
CA ASP A 32 -2.50 11.57 0.66
C ASP A 32 -4.02 11.64 0.38
N PRO A 33 -4.85 10.78 1.02
CA PRO A 33 -6.27 10.69 0.73
C PRO A 33 -6.99 12.01 1.09
N PRO A 34 -7.65 12.69 0.14
CA PRO A 34 -8.42 13.89 0.44
C PRO A 34 -9.61 13.55 1.36
N ASP A 35 -9.99 14.50 2.21
CA ASP A 35 -11.26 14.38 2.92
C ASP A 35 -12.45 14.55 1.97
N ALA A 36 -13.66 14.23 2.44
CA ALA A 36 -14.85 14.26 1.60
C ALA A 36 -15.13 15.63 0.96
N PRO A 37 -15.04 16.77 1.69
CA PRO A 37 -15.18 18.09 1.09
C PRO A 37 -14.16 18.38 0.00
N LEU A 38 -12.86 18.16 0.25
CA LEU A 38 -11.82 18.38 -0.74
C LEU A 38 -11.99 17.45 -1.95
N ARG A 39 -12.37 16.18 -1.73
CA ARG A 39 -12.61 15.23 -2.82
C ARG A 39 -13.72 15.70 -3.75
N ALA A 40 -14.81 16.24 -3.19
CA ALA A 40 -15.89 16.82 -3.98
C ALA A 40 -15.42 18.08 -4.75
N ALA A 41 -14.63 18.95 -4.12
CA ALA A 41 -14.07 20.12 -4.76
C ALA A 41 -13.12 19.77 -5.93
N LEU A 42 -12.23 18.78 -5.74
CA LEU A 42 -11.33 18.29 -6.79
C LEU A 42 -12.11 17.66 -7.97
N ALA A 43 -13.15 16.89 -7.68
CA ALA A 43 -14.00 16.30 -8.71
C ALA A 43 -14.76 17.36 -9.53
N ALA A 44 -15.22 18.44 -8.89
CA ALA A 44 -15.88 19.55 -9.57
C ALA A 44 -14.88 20.39 -10.40
N ALA A 45 -13.71 20.69 -9.82
CA ALA A 45 -12.65 21.45 -10.48
C ALA A 45 -12.17 20.76 -11.76
N THR A 46 -11.97 19.44 -11.72
CA THR A 46 -11.62 18.64 -12.91
C THR A 46 -12.74 18.61 -13.97
N ALA A 47 -13.99 18.87 -13.58
CA ALA A 47 -15.11 19.06 -14.49
C ALA A 47 -15.27 20.52 -14.98
N GLY A 48 -14.38 21.43 -14.57
CA GLY A 48 -14.41 22.85 -14.93
C GLY A 48 -15.25 23.75 -14.01
N ASP A 49 -15.75 23.22 -12.90
CA ASP A 49 -16.54 23.98 -11.91
C ASP A 49 -15.72 24.32 -10.66
N HIS A 50 -15.42 25.61 -10.47
CA HIS A 50 -14.70 26.12 -9.29
C HIS A 50 -15.61 26.39 -8.08
N GLY A 51 -16.95 26.34 -8.23
CA GLY A 51 -17.89 26.69 -7.16
C GLY A 51 -17.63 25.95 -5.85
N PRO A 52 -17.50 24.60 -5.86
CA PRO A 52 -17.21 23.84 -4.66
C PRO A 52 -15.84 24.14 -4.03
N ALA A 53 -14.81 24.44 -4.83
CA ALA A 53 -13.49 24.84 -4.31
C ALA A 53 -13.53 26.21 -3.65
N ARG A 54 -14.23 27.17 -4.27
CA ARG A 54 -14.50 28.51 -3.70
C ARG A 54 -15.22 28.40 -2.36
N ASP A 55 -16.32 27.66 -2.30
CA ASP A 55 -17.14 27.55 -1.09
C ASP A 55 -16.36 26.86 0.04
N LEU A 56 -15.53 25.87 -0.30
CA LEU A 56 -14.66 25.19 0.65
C LEU A 56 -13.61 26.13 1.27
N LEU A 57 -12.89 26.89 0.43
CA LEU A 57 -11.87 27.82 0.91
C LEU A 57 -12.47 29.04 1.64
N ALA A 58 -13.63 29.51 1.21
CA ALA A 58 -14.36 30.56 1.91
C ALA A 58 -14.77 30.12 3.33
N ALA A 59 -15.19 28.85 3.50
CA ALA A 59 -15.52 28.29 4.81
C ALA A 59 -14.31 28.19 5.73
N THR A 60 -13.15 27.73 5.23
CA THR A 60 -11.92 27.66 6.06
C THR A 60 -11.45 29.05 6.48
N ARG A 61 -11.55 30.04 5.58
CA ARG A 61 -11.23 31.45 5.87
C ARG A 61 -12.16 32.05 6.92
N ALA A 62 -13.48 31.83 6.81
CA ALA A 62 -14.47 32.37 7.75
C ALA A 62 -14.26 31.87 9.19
N HIS A 63 -13.69 30.68 9.35
CA HIS A 63 -13.45 30.05 10.66
C HIS A 63 -11.97 30.01 11.07
N ALA A 64 -11.09 30.71 10.34
CA ALA A 64 -9.65 30.74 10.59
C ALA A 64 -9.03 29.33 10.71
N GLN A 65 -9.49 28.39 9.87
CA GLN A 65 -9.02 27.01 9.83
C GLN A 65 -7.76 26.91 8.96
N TRP A 66 -6.70 27.62 9.35
CA TRP A 66 -5.51 27.84 8.52
C TRP A 66 -4.80 26.54 8.13
N GLU A 67 -4.72 25.57 9.04
CA GLU A 67 -4.15 24.24 8.76
C GLU A 67 -4.90 23.47 7.66
N LEU A 68 -6.24 23.49 7.70
CA LEU A 68 -7.06 22.86 6.66
C LEU A 68 -6.97 23.64 5.36
N ARG A 69 -6.96 24.97 5.45
CA ARG A 69 -6.81 25.87 4.30
C ARG A 69 -5.52 25.61 3.54
N ASP A 70 -4.38 25.53 4.23
CA ASP A 70 -3.07 25.25 3.64
C ASP A 70 -3.09 23.89 2.91
N GLY A 71 -3.60 22.85 3.57
CA GLY A 71 -3.78 21.53 2.98
C GLY A 71 -4.66 21.57 1.72
N TYR A 72 -5.80 22.28 1.75
CA TYR A 72 -6.68 22.39 0.59
C TYR A 72 -6.06 23.17 -0.56
N VAL A 73 -5.41 24.30 -0.27
CA VAL A 73 -4.71 25.12 -1.27
C VAL A 73 -3.65 24.32 -2.00
N THR A 74 -2.79 23.60 -1.26
CA THR A 74 -1.75 22.72 -1.83
C THR A 74 -2.38 21.70 -2.79
N ARG A 75 -3.48 21.04 -2.41
CA ARG A 75 -4.13 20.00 -3.22
C ARG A 75 -4.87 20.57 -4.43
N LEU A 76 -5.49 21.75 -4.30
CA LEU A 76 -6.15 22.45 -5.40
C LEU A 76 -5.13 22.98 -6.42
N ALA A 77 -4.00 23.51 -5.95
CA ALA A 77 -2.91 23.94 -6.82
C ALA A 77 -2.32 22.77 -7.61
N GLU A 78 -2.03 21.64 -6.95
CA GLU A 78 -1.61 20.41 -7.65
C GLU A 78 -2.64 19.96 -8.70
N ALA A 79 -3.94 20.09 -8.42
CA ALA A 79 -4.98 19.75 -9.39
C ALA A 79 -5.02 20.71 -10.58
N ALA A 80 -4.80 22.01 -10.35
CA ALA A 80 -4.71 23.03 -11.39
C ALA A 80 -3.44 22.86 -12.26
N LEU A 81 -2.35 22.37 -11.69
CA LEU A 81 -1.12 22.05 -12.41
C LEU A 81 -1.37 20.99 -13.50
N HIS A 82 -2.15 19.95 -13.18
CA HIS A 82 -2.43 18.84 -14.08
C HIS A 82 -3.69 19.01 -14.93
N ASN A 83 -4.63 19.87 -14.51
CA ASN A 83 -5.87 20.16 -15.22
C ASN A 83 -6.05 21.68 -15.32
N PRO A 84 -5.40 22.32 -16.31
CA PRO A 84 -5.44 23.78 -16.45
C PRO A 84 -6.84 24.28 -16.87
N GLY A 85 -7.13 25.54 -16.56
CA GLY A 85 -8.30 26.28 -17.07
C GLY A 85 -9.44 26.53 -16.08
N TRP A 86 -9.69 25.65 -15.11
CA TRP A 86 -10.78 25.89 -14.13
C TRP A 86 -10.43 27.04 -13.16
N LEU A 87 -9.15 27.15 -12.77
CA LEU A 87 -8.64 28.22 -11.92
C LEU A 87 -8.57 29.55 -12.68
N ASP A 88 -8.12 29.53 -13.93
CA ASP A 88 -8.09 30.74 -14.77
C ASP A 88 -9.52 31.26 -15.00
N ALA A 89 -10.49 30.37 -15.25
CA ALA A 89 -11.90 30.74 -15.35
C ALA A 89 -12.50 31.27 -14.02
N TRP A 90 -11.95 30.88 -12.87
CA TRP A 90 -12.34 31.46 -11.58
C TRP A 90 -11.78 32.89 -11.46
N LEU A 91 -10.48 33.07 -11.73
CA LEU A 91 -9.82 34.38 -11.70
C LEU A 91 -10.42 35.37 -12.70
N ASP A 92 -10.80 34.92 -13.90
CA ASP A 92 -11.46 35.76 -14.92
C ASP A 92 -12.82 36.29 -14.44
N ARG A 93 -13.54 35.51 -13.63
CA ARG A 93 -14.86 35.89 -13.08
C ARG A 93 -14.74 36.76 -11.83
N ALA A 94 -13.73 36.51 -11.00
CA ALA A 94 -13.51 37.20 -9.75
C ALA A 94 -12.00 37.45 -9.53
N PRO A 95 -11.41 38.47 -10.18
CA PRO A 95 -9.96 38.71 -10.13
C PRO A 95 -9.42 39.05 -8.73
N GLU A 96 -10.26 39.64 -7.88
CA GLU A 96 -9.93 40.03 -6.51
C GLU A 96 -10.40 39.00 -5.46
N ASP A 97 -10.75 37.78 -5.89
CA ASP A 97 -11.10 36.71 -4.95
C ASP A 97 -9.84 36.25 -4.18
N PRO A 98 -9.80 36.41 -2.84
CA PRO A 98 -8.64 36.04 -2.03
C PRO A 98 -8.32 34.54 -2.09
N ASP A 99 -9.34 33.70 -2.26
CA ASP A 99 -9.20 32.25 -2.28
C ASP A 99 -8.61 31.79 -3.63
N ALA A 100 -9.05 32.39 -4.74
CA ALA A 100 -8.49 32.14 -6.06
C ALA A 100 -7.03 32.61 -6.18
N ALA A 101 -6.73 33.83 -5.69
CA ALA A 101 -5.39 34.40 -5.69
C ALA A 101 -4.41 33.53 -4.88
N LEU A 102 -4.85 32.98 -3.75
CA LEU A 102 -4.04 32.09 -2.93
C LEU A 102 -3.71 30.77 -3.65
N VAL A 103 -4.69 30.12 -4.29
CA VAL A 103 -4.44 28.91 -5.09
C VAL A 103 -3.52 29.21 -6.27
N LYS A 104 -3.65 30.39 -6.89
CA LYS A 104 -2.76 30.83 -7.96
C LYS A 104 -1.32 31.04 -7.48
N ALA A 105 -1.13 31.64 -6.30
CA ALA A 105 0.19 31.82 -5.71
C ALA A 105 0.89 30.47 -5.49
N GLU A 106 0.18 29.47 -4.95
CA GLU A 106 0.72 28.12 -4.77
C GLU A 106 1.06 27.48 -6.12
N LEU A 107 0.14 27.55 -7.09
CA LEU A 107 0.35 27.00 -8.43
C LEU A 107 1.59 27.59 -9.11
N CYS A 108 1.82 28.90 -9.01
CA CYS A 108 3.00 29.53 -9.63
C CYS A 108 4.31 28.99 -9.02
N VAL A 109 4.33 28.74 -7.71
CA VAL A 109 5.49 28.13 -7.04
C VAL A 109 5.63 26.66 -7.47
N ASP A 110 4.55 25.90 -7.48
CA ASP A 110 4.54 24.49 -7.92
C ASP A 110 5.04 24.32 -9.37
N GLN A 111 4.63 25.19 -10.28
CA GLN A 111 5.10 25.21 -11.67
C GLN A 111 6.62 25.37 -11.76
N ALA A 112 7.19 26.26 -10.93
CA ALA A 112 8.64 26.42 -10.88
C ALA A 112 9.31 25.11 -10.40
N TRP A 113 8.82 24.53 -9.31
CA TRP A 113 9.38 23.29 -8.75
C TRP A 113 9.22 22.08 -9.68
N GLU A 114 8.17 22.02 -10.49
CA GLU A 114 7.98 20.98 -11.51
C GLU A 114 9.07 21.04 -12.59
N ILE A 115 9.41 22.24 -13.09
CA ILE A 115 10.49 22.42 -14.08
C ILE A 115 11.85 22.03 -13.50
N ARG A 116 12.13 22.42 -12.26
CA ARG A 116 13.38 22.09 -11.58
C ARG A 116 13.50 20.58 -11.33
N THR A 117 12.36 19.91 -11.14
CA THR A 117 12.21 18.54 -10.63
C THR A 117 12.70 18.39 -9.18
N ALA A 118 12.39 17.25 -8.55
CA ALA A 118 12.89 16.88 -7.23
C ALA A 118 14.37 16.40 -7.25
N ALA A 119 15.05 16.42 -8.40
CA ALA A 119 16.42 15.97 -8.54
C ALA A 119 17.41 16.86 -7.76
N ARG A 120 18.59 16.31 -7.41
CA ARG A 120 19.64 17.11 -6.76
C ARG A 120 20.10 18.23 -7.71
N ALA A 121 20.52 19.37 -7.18
CA ALA A 121 20.96 20.52 -7.99
C ALA A 121 21.99 20.16 -9.09
N ARG A 122 22.92 19.25 -8.81
CA ARG A 122 23.92 18.76 -9.79
C ARG A 122 23.35 17.98 -10.98
N GLN A 123 22.08 17.59 -10.92
CA GLN A 123 21.36 16.78 -11.91
C GLN A 123 20.36 17.63 -12.72
N VAL A 124 20.23 18.92 -12.41
CA VAL A 124 19.32 19.85 -13.09
C VAL A 124 20.13 20.65 -14.12
N SER A 125 19.62 20.74 -15.35
CA SER A 125 20.29 21.47 -16.43
C SER A 125 20.29 22.98 -16.20
N ARG A 126 21.21 23.70 -16.84
CA ARG A 126 21.27 25.17 -16.76
C ARG A 126 19.98 25.84 -17.26
N ASP A 127 19.40 25.32 -18.33
CA ASP A 127 18.17 25.87 -18.92
C ASP A 127 16.97 25.68 -17.99
N GLN A 128 16.88 24.53 -17.31
CA GLN A 128 15.86 24.29 -16.28
C GLN A 128 16.03 25.25 -15.09
N PHE A 129 17.27 25.53 -14.66
CA PHE A 129 17.51 26.53 -13.62
C PHE A 129 17.10 27.92 -14.04
N GLN A 130 17.39 28.33 -15.28
CA GLN A 130 16.99 29.65 -15.77
C GLN A 130 15.46 29.79 -15.80
N ALA A 131 14.76 28.80 -16.32
CA ALA A 131 13.29 28.78 -16.33
C ALA A 131 12.70 28.75 -14.91
N PHE A 132 13.31 27.98 -13.99
CA PHE A 132 12.93 27.94 -12.57
C PHE A 132 13.00 29.32 -11.91
N PHE A 133 14.11 30.04 -12.06
CA PHE A 133 14.25 31.38 -11.47
C PHE A 133 13.29 32.40 -12.07
N ALA A 134 13.06 32.35 -13.39
CA ALA A 134 12.11 33.24 -14.05
C ALA A 134 10.68 33.04 -13.51
N LEU A 135 10.23 31.79 -13.38
CA LEU A 135 8.91 31.51 -12.80
C LEU A 135 8.78 31.93 -11.34
N LEU A 136 9.84 31.83 -10.54
CA LEU A 136 9.81 32.33 -9.17
C LEU A 136 9.77 33.87 -9.12
N GLU A 137 10.43 34.57 -10.03
CA GLU A 137 10.32 36.02 -10.14
C GLU A 137 8.87 36.42 -10.45
N ASP A 138 8.21 35.72 -11.38
CA ASP A 138 6.81 35.93 -11.73
C ASP A 138 5.83 35.57 -10.58
N ALA A 139 6.20 34.63 -9.72
CA ALA A 139 5.37 34.21 -8.58
C ALA A 139 5.35 35.25 -7.45
N ALA A 140 6.41 36.03 -7.26
CA ALA A 140 6.55 36.99 -6.16
C ALA A 140 5.38 38.00 -6.06
N PRO A 141 4.97 38.72 -7.14
CA PRO A 141 3.84 39.64 -7.07
C PRO A 141 2.51 38.93 -6.75
N VAL A 142 2.31 37.70 -7.24
CA VAL A 142 1.09 36.92 -6.98
C VAL A 142 0.98 36.54 -5.51
N ILE A 143 2.11 36.15 -4.89
CA ILE A 143 2.18 35.87 -3.45
C ILE A 143 1.83 37.14 -2.65
N GLY A 144 2.38 38.29 -3.05
CA GLY A 144 2.07 39.59 -2.44
C GLY A 144 0.58 39.92 -2.51
N THR A 145 -0.05 39.79 -3.68
CA THR A 145 -1.49 39.99 -3.85
C THR A 145 -2.32 39.05 -2.97
N ALA A 146 -1.95 37.77 -2.87
CA ALA A 146 -2.64 36.83 -2.00
C ALA A 146 -2.55 37.24 -0.52
N ALA A 147 -1.40 37.75 -0.07
CA ALA A 147 -1.22 38.27 1.29
C ALA A 147 -2.02 39.55 1.56
N GLU A 148 -2.14 40.44 0.56
CA GLU A 148 -2.91 41.69 0.67
C GLU A 148 -4.42 41.46 0.70
N LEU A 149 -4.94 40.51 -0.08
CA LEU A 149 -6.38 40.22 -0.18
C LEU A 149 -6.95 39.54 1.08
N ASN A 150 -6.12 38.85 1.87
CA ASN A 150 -6.51 38.30 3.17
C ASN A 150 -5.39 38.48 4.22
N PRO A 151 -5.23 39.68 4.81
CA PRO A 151 -4.09 40.00 5.66
C PRO A 151 -3.98 39.17 6.95
N ALA A 152 -5.03 38.46 7.37
CA ALA A 152 -4.97 37.59 8.55
C ALA A 152 -4.46 36.16 8.24
N ASP A 153 -4.32 35.82 6.95
CA ASP A 153 -3.99 34.48 6.48
C ASP A 153 -2.50 34.17 6.61
N PRO A 154 -2.07 33.13 7.34
CA PRO A 154 -0.67 32.74 7.38
C PRO A 154 -0.23 32.00 6.11
N VAL A 155 -1.16 31.45 5.30
CA VAL A 155 -0.84 30.58 4.17
C VAL A 155 -0.02 31.31 3.08
N PRO A 156 -0.34 32.54 2.63
CA PRO A 156 0.53 33.29 1.71
C PRO A 156 2.00 33.36 2.17
N TRP A 157 2.25 33.49 3.47
CA TRP A 157 3.61 33.54 4.02
C TRP A 157 4.30 32.18 4.05
N ARG A 158 3.55 31.09 4.23
CA ARG A 158 4.05 29.72 3.98
C ARG A 158 4.50 29.55 2.52
N ILE A 159 3.74 30.09 1.57
CA ILE A 159 4.12 30.10 0.14
C ILE A 159 5.38 30.97 -0.06
N ALA A 160 5.42 32.15 0.56
CA ALA A 160 6.57 33.06 0.51
C ALA A 160 7.85 32.43 1.07
N LEU A 161 7.77 31.63 2.14
CA LEU A 161 8.92 30.89 2.70
C LEU A 161 9.42 29.80 1.72
N THR A 162 8.50 29.08 1.07
CA THR A 162 8.83 28.10 0.02
C THR A 162 9.45 28.79 -1.21
N HIS A 163 8.93 29.96 -1.57
CA HIS A 163 9.48 30.80 -2.63
C HIS A 163 10.90 31.27 -2.27
N ALA A 164 11.12 31.80 -1.07
CA ALA A 164 12.41 32.28 -0.58
C ALA A 164 13.49 31.18 -0.60
N LEU A 165 13.12 29.94 -0.26
CA LEU A 165 13.97 28.76 -0.40
C LEU A 165 14.41 28.55 -1.86
N GLY A 166 13.47 28.59 -2.80
CA GLY A 166 13.74 28.35 -4.22
C GLY A 166 14.51 29.49 -4.88
N SER A 167 14.14 30.73 -4.57
CA SER A 167 14.70 31.95 -5.15
C SER A 167 16.06 32.31 -4.57
N GLN A 168 16.54 31.53 -3.58
CA GLN A 168 17.76 31.79 -2.82
C GLN A 168 17.75 33.17 -2.17
N ALA A 169 16.61 33.54 -1.57
CA ALA A 169 16.46 34.84 -0.94
C ALA A 169 17.48 35.02 0.20
N PRO A 170 17.98 36.24 0.45
CA PRO A 170 18.81 36.52 1.60
C PRO A 170 18.09 36.24 2.93
N ARG A 171 18.87 35.95 3.98
CA ARG A 171 18.34 35.67 5.33
C ARG A 171 17.39 36.75 5.86
N ALA A 172 17.67 38.02 5.60
CA ALA A 172 16.79 39.11 6.05
C ALA A 172 15.37 38.99 5.47
N VAL A 173 15.23 38.65 4.18
CA VAL A 173 13.92 38.46 3.54
C VAL A 173 13.18 37.25 4.13
N PHE A 174 13.91 36.17 4.39
CA PHE A 174 13.36 35.01 5.09
C PHE A 174 12.86 35.39 6.50
N ASP A 175 13.65 36.15 7.27
CA ASP A 175 13.29 36.55 8.63
C ASP A 175 12.04 37.47 8.63
N ASP A 176 11.91 38.36 7.63
CA ASP A 176 10.72 39.19 7.44
C ASP A 176 9.47 38.33 7.15
N TYR A 177 9.55 37.38 6.20
CA TYR A 177 8.44 36.47 5.91
C TYR A 177 8.08 35.57 7.10
N TRP A 178 9.09 35.12 7.85
CA TRP A 178 8.89 34.35 9.05
C TRP A 178 8.18 35.15 10.14
N ALA A 179 8.55 36.41 10.33
CA ALA A 179 7.88 37.30 11.28
C ALA A 179 6.41 37.52 10.93
N GLU A 180 6.10 37.72 9.64
CA GLU A 180 4.72 37.86 9.17
C GLU A 180 3.90 36.57 9.36
N ALA A 181 4.49 35.40 9.12
CA ALA A 181 3.85 34.11 9.38
C ALA A 181 3.50 33.93 10.86
N VAL A 182 4.48 34.13 11.75
CA VAL A 182 4.32 33.96 13.21
C VAL A 182 3.36 35.00 13.79
N ALA A 183 3.33 36.22 13.26
CA ALA A 183 2.41 37.26 13.73
C ALA A 183 0.92 36.90 13.51
N ARG A 184 0.62 36.08 12.50
CA ARG A 184 -0.76 35.66 12.16
C ARG A 184 -1.16 34.37 12.85
N ASP A 185 -0.29 33.37 12.79
CA ASP A 185 -0.49 32.09 13.46
C ASP A 185 0.86 31.52 13.93
N PRO A 186 1.24 31.75 15.20
CA PRO A 186 2.49 31.26 15.76
C PRO A 186 2.65 29.74 15.71
N HIS A 187 1.55 28.99 15.58
CA HIS A 187 1.55 27.53 15.66
C HIS A 187 1.24 26.84 14.32
N HIS A 188 1.19 27.59 13.22
CA HIS A 188 0.90 27.07 11.87
C HIS A 188 1.99 26.10 11.37
N TYR A 189 1.70 24.81 11.40
CA TYR A 189 2.59 23.71 11.06
C TYR A 189 3.20 23.83 9.66
N GLY A 190 2.42 24.26 8.67
CA GLY A 190 2.91 24.49 7.31
C GLY A 190 4.02 25.55 7.25
N CYS A 191 3.86 26.67 7.97
CA CYS A 191 4.86 27.73 8.00
C CYS A 191 6.15 27.22 8.64
N HIS A 192 6.02 26.51 9.77
CA HIS A 192 7.16 25.92 10.49
C HIS A 192 7.91 24.87 9.66
N THR A 193 7.20 24.05 8.88
CA THR A 193 7.86 23.07 7.99
C THR A 193 8.56 23.73 6.80
N ALA A 194 7.98 24.77 6.20
CA ALA A 194 8.64 25.57 5.15
C ALA A 194 9.89 26.29 5.69
N ALA A 195 9.79 26.88 6.88
CA ALA A 195 10.92 27.54 7.54
C ALA A 195 12.05 26.55 7.89
N LEU A 196 11.70 25.36 8.40
CA LEU A 196 12.66 24.30 8.68
C LEU A 196 13.48 23.93 7.43
N GLN A 197 12.84 23.81 6.26
CA GLN A 197 13.54 23.49 5.01
C GLN A 197 14.56 24.56 4.61
N TYR A 198 14.23 25.85 4.77
CA TYR A 198 15.19 26.94 4.53
C TYR A 198 16.43 26.84 5.42
N LEU A 199 16.22 26.49 6.70
CA LEU A 199 17.29 26.34 7.69
C LEU A 199 18.05 25.00 7.59
N CYS A 200 17.65 24.08 6.72
CA CYS A 200 18.40 22.84 6.50
C CYS A 200 19.80 23.09 5.92
N ALA A 201 20.76 22.25 6.29
CA ALA A 201 22.16 22.34 5.81
C ALA A 201 22.32 22.17 4.29
N LYS A 202 21.38 21.48 3.62
CA LYS A 202 21.38 21.34 2.15
C LYS A 202 20.97 22.62 1.41
N TRP A 203 20.51 23.63 2.15
CA TRP A 203 20.00 24.90 1.65
C TRP A 203 20.79 26.06 2.28
N HIS A 204 20.19 26.88 3.14
CA HIS A 204 20.78 28.12 3.62
C HIS A 204 21.26 28.09 5.08
N GLY A 205 20.93 27.02 5.83
CA GLY A 205 21.27 26.92 7.25
C GLY A 205 22.29 25.84 7.58
N SER A 206 22.16 25.25 8.76
CA SER A 206 23.03 24.19 9.28
C SER A 206 22.22 23.16 10.05
N HIS A 207 22.79 21.98 10.30
CA HIS A 207 22.11 20.97 11.13
C HIS A 207 21.81 21.51 12.54
N GLU A 208 22.74 22.27 13.13
CA GLU A 208 22.57 22.86 14.46
C GLU A 208 21.41 23.85 14.49
N GLU A 209 21.37 24.76 13.53
CA GLU A 209 20.31 25.75 13.40
C GLU A 209 18.94 25.10 13.14
N MET A 210 18.88 24.14 12.22
CA MET A 210 17.68 23.38 11.89
C MET A 210 17.09 22.68 13.11
N PHE A 211 17.91 21.94 13.87
CA PHE A 211 17.41 21.26 15.07
C PHE A 211 17.03 22.26 16.17
N ALA A 212 17.82 23.31 16.39
CA ALA A 212 17.51 24.31 17.41
C ALA A 212 16.17 25.01 17.15
N PHE A 213 15.90 25.36 15.88
CA PHE A 213 14.62 25.87 15.45
C PHE A 213 13.49 24.87 15.70
N ALA A 214 13.66 23.62 15.26
CA ALA A 214 12.64 22.59 15.40
C ALA A 214 12.26 22.29 16.85
N GLU A 215 13.27 22.24 17.73
CA GLU A 215 13.10 21.99 19.16
C GLU A 215 12.42 23.18 19.84
N SER A 216 12.83 24.41 19.53
CA SER A 216 12.21 25.62 20.09
C SER A 216 10.73 25.74 19.70
N ALA A 217 10.39 25.46 18.45
CA ALA A 217 9.00 25.44 17.98
C ALA A 217 8.18 24.37 18.72
N ALA A 218 8.74 23.18 18.91
CA ALA A 218 8.07 22.10 19.61
C ALA A 218 7.90 22.40 21.12
N ASP A 219 8.88 23.03 21.77
CA ASP A 219 8.83 23.34 23.20
C ASP A 219 7.83 24.46 23.55
N THR A 220 7.53 25.33 22.60
CA THR A 220 6.58 26.44 22.75
C THR A 220 5.17 26.11 22.22
N ALA A 221 5.00 24.93 21.63
CA ALA A 221 3.73 24.50 21.06
C ALA A 221 2.74 24.02 22.15
N PRO A 222 1.42 24.27 21.97
CA PRO A 222 0.41 23.78 22.89
C PRO A 222 0.34 22.24 22.89
N PRO A 223 -0.19 21.61 23.96
CA PRO A 223 -0.41 20.16 24.00
C PRO A 223 -1.23 19.68 22.80
N GLY A 224 -0.86 18.52 22.23
CA GLY A 224 -1.52 17.96 21.05
C GLY A 224 -1.17 18.64 19.71
N SER A 225 -0.36 19.70 19.68
CA SER A 225 0.04 20.35 18.42
C SER A 225 0.93 19.46 17.55
N LYS A 226 0.72 19.48 16.23
CA LYS A 226 1.62 18.84 15.24
C LYS A 226 3.07 19.34 15.32
N LEU A 227 3.30 20.55 15.85
CA LEU A 227 4.66 21.09 16.00
C LEU A 227 5.56 20.25 16.90
N HIS A 228 4.99 19.44 17.80
CA HIS A 228 5.75 18.45 18.56
C HIS A 228 6.46 17.41 17.67
N ALA A 229 6.03 17.24 16.42
CA ALA A 229 6.69 16.39 15.43
C ALA A 229 7.75 17.13 14.57
N LEU A 230 7.92 18.45 14.70
CA LEU A 230 8.89 19.18 13.87
C LEU A 230 10.35 18.70 14.08
N PRO A 231 10.81 18.37 15.31
CA PRO A 231 12.12 17.75 15.52
C PRO A 231 12.29 16.41 14.79
N LEU A 232 11.21 15.65 14.59
CA LEU A 232 11.25 14.41 13.81
C LEU A 232 11.52 14.69 12.33
N SER A 233 10.90 15.74 11.77
CA SER A 233 11.18 16.18 10.40
C SER A 233 12.64 16.62 10.24
N ALA A 234 13.19 17.35 11.23
CA ALA A 234 14.61 17.72 11.25
C ALA A 234 15.54 16.48 11.32
N ALA A 235 15.21 15.51 12.17
CA ALA A 235 15.94 14.25 12.30
C ALA A 235 15.93 13.44 11.00
N LEU A 236 14.78 13.38 10.30
CA LEU A 236 14.67 12.70 9.03
C LEU A 236 15.49 13.38 7.93
N GLU A 237 15.43 14.71 7.82
CA GLU A 237 16.24 15.46 6.86
C GLU A 237 17.74 15.28 7.09
N TYR A 238 18.16 15.27 8.37
CA TYR A 238 19.53 14.95 8.75
C TYR A 238 19.95 13.56 8.25
N GLU A 239 19.18 12.51 8.59
CA GLU A 239 19.46 11.12 8.20
C GLU A 239 19.44 10.87 6.69
N VAL A 240 18.50 11.50 5.96
CA VAL A 240 18.42 11.36 4.49
C VAL A 240 19.64 11.99 3.82
N LEU A 241 20.15 13.11 4.35
CA LEU A 241 21.35 13.77 3.84
C LEU A 241 22.63 13.01 4.18
N THR A 242 22.77 12.50 5.40
CA THR A 242 23.97 11.81 5.88
C THR A 242 24.07 10.36 5.40
N ALA A 243 22.97 9.73 4.99
CA ALA A 243 22.95 8.38 4.42
C ALA A 243 23.59 8.26 3.01
N GLY A 244 24.09 9.35 2.42
CA GLY A 244 24.81 9.34 1.14
C GLY A 244 26.24 8.76 1.23
N PRO A 245 26.89 8.44 0.09
CA PRO A 245 28.24 7.83 0.04
C PRO A 245 29.38 8.74 0.51
N THR A 246 29.09 9.95 0.96
CA THR A 246 30.07 10.94 1.40
C THR A 246 29.83 11.26 2.86
N THR A 247 30.86 11.04 3.67
CA THR A 247 31.01 11.32 5.10
C THR A 247 30.44 10.28 6.07
N ALA A 248 30.97 9.05 6.00
CA ALA A 248 31.20 8.31 7.24
C ALA A 248 32.21 9.11 8.09
N SER A 249 31.71 9.99 8.95
CA SER A 249 32.50 10.63 9.99
C SER A 249 33.11 9.54 10.88
N ALA A 250 34.42 9.60 11.13
CA ALA A 250 35.14 8.59 11.93
C ALA A 250 34.88 8.70 13.45
N GLY A 251 33.84 9.42 13.88
CA GLY A 251 33.49 9.65 15.28
C GLY A 251 31.99 9.42 15.56
N PRO A 252 31.59 9.41 16.85
CA PRO A 252 30.17 9.33 17.23
C PRO A 252 29.37 10.45 16.58
N ASP A 253 28.19 10.13 16.07
CA ASP A 253 27.29 11.13 15.52
C ASP A 253 26.84 12.13 16.62
N PRO A 254 27.20 13.43 16.50
CA PRO A 254 26.84 14.43 17.51
C PRO A 254 25.33 14.71 17.59
N PHE A 255 24.55 14.41 16.54
CA PHE A 255 23.10 14.64 16.51
C PHE A 255 22.27 13.43 16.94
N ALA A 256 22.90 12.26 17.14
CA ALA A 256 22.21 11.04 17.56
C ALA A 256 21.31 11.20 18.82
N PRO A 257 21.72 11.95 19.88
CA PRO A 257 20.85 12.20 21.02
C PRO A 257 19.59 13.01 20.66
N ARG A 258 19.72 13.99 19.77
CA ARG A 258 18.59 14.83 19.30
C ARG A 258 17.64 14.01 18.42
N VAL A 259 18.17 13.16 17.56
CA VAL A 259 17.40 12.19 16.75
C VAL A 259 16.61 11.23 17.65
N ALA A 260 17.23 10.68 18.70
CA ALA A 260 16.55 9.80 19.65
C ALA A 260 15.44 10.52 20.44
N ALA A 261 15.70 11.77 20.86
CA ALA A 261 14.71 12.60 21.54
C ALA A 261 13.52 12.94 20.62
N ALA A 262 13.78 13.28 19.37
CA ALA A 262 12.76 13.58 18.36
C ALA A 262 11.83 12.38 18.11
N VAL A 263 12.39 11.18 17.94
CA VAL A 263 11.58 9.94 17.78
C VAL A 263 10.76 9.64 19.03
N THR A 264 11.31 9.87 20.22
CA THR A 264 10.60 9.68 21.48
C THR A 264 9.43 10.65 21.61
N ARG A 265 9.64 11.93 21.30
CA ARG A 265 8.58 12.96 21.29
C ARG A 265 7.48 12.61 20.29
N ALA A 266 7.85 12.21 19.07
CA ALA A 266 6.88 11.85 18.04
C ALA A 266 6.09 10.57 18.36
N LEU A 267 6.67 9.60 19.07
CA LEU A 267 5.94 8.44 19.60
C LEU A 267 4.88 8.86 20.62
N ALA A 268 5.24 9.75 21.56
CA ALA A 268 4.30 10.27 22.54
C ALA A 268 3.15 11.03 21.86
N LEU A 269 3.47 11.93 20.93
CA LEU A 269 2.48 12.66 20.14
C LEU A 269 1.57 11.70 19.34
N SER A 270 2.14 10.69 18.69
CA SER A 270 1.37 9.69 17.93
C SER A 270 0.32 8.98 18.79
N ALA A 271 0.60 8.77 20.08
CA ALA A 271 -0.34 8.14 21.01
C ALA A 271 -1.51 9.05 21.42
N GLU A 272 -1.37 10.38 21.30
CA GLU A 272 -2.43 11.35 21.58
C GLU A 272 -3.49 11.39 20.47
N TYR A 273 -3.09 11.09 19.23
CA TYR A 273 -4.00 11.06 18.09
C TYR A 273 -4.71 9.72 17.94
N ALA A 274 -5.98 9.75 17.51
CA ALA A 274 -6.71 8.53 17.17
C ALA A 274 -5.99 7.72 16.05
N PRO A 275 -6.02 6.37 16.10
CA PRO A 275 -5.54 5.54 15.00
C PRO A 275 -6.26 5.90 13.67
N GLY A 276 -5.51 5.99 12.57
CA GLY A 276 -6.04 6.41 11.28
C GLY A 276 -6.36 7.90 11.15
N SER A 277 -6.00 8.74 12.14
CA SER A 277 -6.11 10.20 12.01
C SER A 277 -5.32 10.70 10.79
N ARG A 278 -6.01 11.38 9.87
CA ARG A 278 -5.42 11.99 8.67
C ARG A 278 -4.46 13.12 9.02
N GLU A 279 -4.78 13.90 10.05
CA GLU A 279 -3.93 14.99 10.54
C GLU A 279 -2.56 14.48 11.01
N ALA A 280 -2.53 13.30 11.61
CA ALA A 280 -1.30 12.67 12.08
C ALA A 280 -0.56 11.86 11.00
N ALA A 281 -1.16 11.65 9.82
CA ALA A 281 -0.63 10.75 8.81
C ALA A 281 0.77 11.17 8.35
N GLY A 282 1.01 12.48 8.15
CA GLY A 282 2.30 13.02 7.73
C GLY A 282 3.46 12.61 8.66
N PHE A 283 3.39 13.03 9.92
CA PHE A 283 4.47 12.72 10.85
C PHE A 283 4.54 11.24 11.24
N ARG A 284 3.42 10.50 11.23
CA ARG A 284 3.45 9.06 11.50
C ARG A 284 4.19 8.27 10.43
N ASN A 285 4.05 8.65 9.15
CA ASN A 285 4.82 8.03 8.07
C ASN A 285 6.34 8.33 8.20
N GLN A 286 6.71 9.56 8.57
CA GLN A 286 8.10 9.90 8.92
C GLN A 286 8.61 9.07 10.11
N LEU A 287 7.77 8.92 11.14
CA LEU A 287 8.11 8.19 12.36
C LEU A 287 8.33 6.70 12.07
N ALA A 288 7.48 6.09 11.24
CA ALA A 288 7.66 4.71 10.82
C ALA A 288 9.02 4.50 10.16
N LEU A 289 9.42 5.37 9.23
CA LEU A 289 10.73 5.30 8.58
C LEU A 289 11.89 5.46 9.59
N MET A 290 11.80 6.44 10.49
CA MET A 290 12.84 6.68 11.50
C MET A 290 13.00 5.52 12.49
N LEU A 291 11.88 4.89 12.90
CA LEU A 291 11.92 3.70 13.75
C LEU A 291 12.61 2.52 13.06
N LEU A 292 12.48 2.41 11.74
CA LEU A 292 13.16 1.38 10.96
C LEU A 292 14.66 1.61 10.88
N ARG A 293 15.07 2.86 10.67
CA ARG A 293 16.50 3.24 10.71
C ARG A 293 17.13 2.93 12.07
N GLN A 294 16.35 2.98 13.15
CA GLN A 294 16.79 2.64 14.50
C GLN A 294 16.58 1.16 14.90
N ASP A 295 16.25 0.26 13.97
CA ASP A 295 15.99 -1.15 14.27
C ASP A 295 14.84 -1.40 15.29
N ARG A 296 13.93 -0.42 15.44
CA ARG A 296 12.79 -0.47 16.39
C ARG A 296 11.55 -1.08 15.74
N TRP A 297 11.69 -2.33 15.29
CA TRP A 297 10.70 -3.04 14.46
C TRP A 297 9.31 -3.19 15.07
N HIS A 298 9.22 -3.35 16.40
CA HIS A 298 7.93 -3.46 17.10
C HIS A 298 7.19 -2.12 17.12
N ASP A 299 7.88 -1.04 17.50
CA ASP A 299 7.32 0.31 17.51
C ASP A 299 6.94 0.76 16.08
N ALA A 300 7.74 0.36 15.08
CA ALA A 300 7.40 0.60 13.67
C ALA A 300 6.11 -0.11 13.27
N LEU A 301 5.93 -1.38 13.67
CA LEU A 301 4.69 -2.13 13.41
C LEU A 301 3.47 -1.44 14.07
N ASP A 302 3.60 -0.97 15.30
CA ASP A 302 2.54 -0.22 15.99
C ASP A 302 2.27 1.12 15.32
N THR A 303 3.30 1.78 14.81
CA THR A 303 3.15 3.02 14.04
C THR A 303 2.42 2.75 12.71
N PHE A 304 2.71 1.66 12.00
CA PHE A 304 1.95 1.26 10.80
C PHE A 304 0.48 0.98 11.09
N ARG A 305 0.15 0.44 12.27
CA ARG A 305 -1.25 0.32 12.72
C ARG A 305 -1.89 1.68 12.96
N ALA A 306 -1.17 2.59 13.60
CA ALA A 306 -1.64 3.94 13.88
C ALA A 306 -1.80 4.80 12.61
N ILE A 307 -0.97 4.58 11.58
CA ILE A 307 -1.10 5.21 10.25
C ILE A 307 -2.39 4.75 9.58
N GLY A 308 -2.63 3.45 9.58
CA GLY A 308 -3.81 2.89 8.94
C GLY A 308 -3.75 2.93 7.42
N THR A 309 -4.81 3.43 6.80
CA THR A 309 -4.97 3.51 5.34
C THR A 309 -4.32 4.75 4.71
N ALA A 310 -3.89 5.72 5.51
CA ALA A 310 -3.38 7.00 5.03
C ALA A 310 -1.84 6.98 4.89
N ALA A 311 -1.34 6.40 3.79
CA ALA A 311 0.04 6.63 3.37
C ALA A 311 0.21 8.08 2.88
N THR A 312 1.44 8.55 2.78
CA THR A 312 1.75 9.92 2.33
C THR A 312 2.84 9.91 1.29
N LYS A 313 2.94 10.92 0.41
CA LYS A 313 4.05 10.96 -0.57
C LYS A 313 5.41 11.01 0.14
N TYR A 314 5.54 11.89 1.13
CA TYR A 314 6.75 12.02 1.94
C TYR A 314 6.65 11.15 3.20
N PRO A 315 7.63 10.29 3.52
CA PRO A 315 8.98 10.27 2.98
C PRO A 315 9.22 9.25 1.85
N TRP A 316 8.21 8.46 1.49
CA TRP A 316 8.36 7.29 0.62
C TRP A 316 8.82 7.63 -0.80
N ALA A 317 8.47 8.83 -1.30
CA ALA A 317 8.94 9.37 -2.57
C ALA A 317 10.47 9.53 -2.67
N TYR A 318 11.22 9.45 -1.55
CA TYR A 318 12.68 9.43 -1.61
C TYR A 318 13.27 8.11 -2.08
N PHE A 319 12.51 7.01 -2.03
CA PHE A 319 13.04 5.66 -2.27
C PHE A 319 12.60 5.08 -3.62
N GLY A 320 11.50 5.55 -4.19
CA GLY A 320 10.99 5.12 -5.48
C GLY A 320 9.92 6.05 -6.05
N ASP A 321 9.56 5.83 -7.32
CA ASP A 321 8.59 6.63 -8.05
C ASP A 321 7.13 6.38 -7.59
N ASP A 322 6.87 5.25 -6.92
CA ASP A 322 5.57 4.93 -6.31
C ASP A 322 5.66 4.90 -4.77
N PRO A 323 5.33 6.02 -4.09
CA PRO A 323 5.31 6.12 -2.64
C PRO A 323 4.42 5.07 -1.95
N ARG A 324 3.33 4.63 -2.61
CA ARG A 324 2.43 3.62 -2.05
C ARG A 324 3.12 2.28 -2.00
N GLN A 325 3.77 1.90 -3.10
CA GLN A 325 4.49 0.64 -3.17
C GLN A 325 5.60 0.60 -2.12
N GLU A 326 6.41 1.65 -2.01
CA GLU A 326 7.47 1.77 -1.01
C GLU A 326 6.94 1.63 0.44
N PHE A 327 5.81 2.29 0.74
CA PHE A 327 5.13 2.14 2.03
C PHE A 327 4.71 0.68 2.29
N LEU A 328 4.08 0.02 1.32
CA LEU A 328 3.56 -1.34 1.46
C LEU A 328 4.67 -2.38 1.58
N GLU A 329 5.71 -2.26 0.77
CA GLU A 329 6.89 -3.12 0.82
C GLU A 329 7.59 -2.99 2.18
N THR A 330 7.77 -1.75 2.65
CA THR A 330 8.36 -1.48 3.96
C THR A 330 7.50 -2.08 5.07
N ARG A 331 6.18 -1.85 5.06
CA ARG A 331 5.23 -2.41 6.02
C ARG A 331 5.28 -3.94 6.04
N SER A 332 5.36 -4.58 4.87
CA SER A 332 5.50 -6.03 4.73
C SER A 332 6.83 -6.54 5.30
N GLY A 333 7.93 -5.84 4.98
CA GLY A 333 9.27 -6.12 5.52
C GLY A 333 9.29 -6.11 7.05
N VAL A 334 8.64 -5.11 7.68
CA VAL A 334 8.50 -5.04 9.14
C VAL A 334 7.78 -6.25 9.70
N ARG A 335 6.64 -6.64 9.11
CA ARG A 335 5.87 -7.81 9.57
C ARG A 335 6.72 -9.07 9.52
N ILE A 336 7.45 -9.28 8.41
CA ILE A 336 8.34 -10.42 8.23
C ILE A 336 9.43 -10.41 9.29
N HIS A 337 10.06 -9.26 9.53
CA HIS A 337 11.15 -9.14 10.48
C HIS A 337 10.71 -9.38 11.94
N VAL A 338 9.56 -8.84 12.33
CA VAL A 338 8.96 -9.13 13.64
C VAL A 338 8.64 -10.63 13.75
N ALA A 339 8.14 -11.25 12.68
CA ALA A 339 7.85 -12.69 12.64
C ALA A 339 9.10 -13.56 12.74
N THR A 340 10.23 -13.18 12.13
CA THR A 340 11.49 -13.94 12.23
C THR A 340 12.07 -13.91 13.64
N ARG A 341 11.93 -12.77 14.33
CA ARG A 341 12.42 -12.56 15.71
C ARG A 341 11.47 -13.11 16.78
N THR A 342 10.21 -13.36 16.44
CA THR A 342 9.25 -13.98 17.37
C THR A 342 9.63 -15.45 17.63
N PRO A 343 9.81 -15.88 18.89
CA PRO A 343 10.13 -17.27 19.20
C PRO A 343 9.03 -18.23 18.75
N PHE A 344 9.40 -19.35 18.14
CA PHE A 344 8.46 -20.29 17.49
C PHE A 344 7.31 -20.76 18.40
N PHE A 345 7.57 -20.96 19.69
CA PHE A 345 6.56 -21.41 20.66
C PHE A 345 5.92 -20.27 21.46
N ALA A 346 6.37 -19.03 21.28
CA ALA A 346 5.75 -17.88 21.92
C ALA A 346 4.37 -17.60 21.31
N ARG A 347 3.48 -17.03 22.12
CA ARG A 347 2.31 -16.34 21.56
C ARG A 347 2.83 -15.13 20.77
N PRO A 348 2.31 -14.89 19.56
CA PRO A 348 2.64 -13.66 18.85
C PRO A 348 2.28 -12.47 19.75
N PRO A 349 3.04 -11.36 19.71
CA PRO A 349 2.73 -10.18 20.48
C PRO A 349 1.27 -9.80 20.22
N HIS A 350 0.46 -9.85 21.29
CA HIS A 350 -0.94 -9.44 21.23
C HIS A 350 -0.98 -7.94 20.96
N SER A 351 -1.73 -7.51 19.95
CA SER A 351 -2.06 -6.09 19.84
C SER A 351 -3.07 -5.75 20.93
N HIS A 352 -2.93 -4.56 21.52
CA HIS A 352 -4.08 -3.89 22.08
C HIS A 352 -5.07 -3.76 20.92
N ALA A 353 -6.18 -4.50 20.99
CA ALA A 353 -7.18 -4.53 19.94
C ALA A 353 -7.70 -3.11 19.72
N VAL A 354 -7.13 -2.39 18.76
CA VAL A 354 -7.80 -1.26 18.14
C VAL A 354 -8.91 -1.92 17.32
N PRO A 355 -10.18 -1.72 17.67
CA PRO A 355 -11.25 -2.34 16.91
C PRO A 355 -11.12 -1.89 15.45
N ALA A 356 -11.23 -2.86 14.53
CA ALA A 356 -11.21 -2.67 13.08
C ALA A 356 -12.48 -1.94 12.58
N THR A 357 -12.95 -0.95 13.34
CA THR A 357 -14.26 -0.32 13.17
C THR A 357 -14.23 0.91 12.27
N GLY A 358 -13.06 1.33 11.79
CA GLY A 358 -12.91 2.55 10.98
C GLY A 358 -12.82 2.34 9.46
N TRP A 359 -12.12 1.30 8.99
CA TRP A 359 -11.83 1.14 7.54
C TRP A 359 -12.77 0.19 6.80
N THR A 360 -13.74 -0.43 7.48
CA THR A 360 -14.70 -1.34 6.83
C THR A 360 -15.66 -0.61 5.90
N ALA A 361 -15.92 0.69 6.13
CA ALA A 361 -16.72 1.54 5.26
C ALA A 361 -16.00 1.88 3.94
N ASP A 362 -14.66 1.98 3.96
CA ASP A 362 -13.81 2.27 2.80
C ASP A 362 -13.12 1.00 2.25
N ALA A 363 -13.68 -0.18 2.53
CA ALA A 363 -13.06 -1.44 2.17
C ALA A 363 -12.95 -1.59 0.62
N PRO A 364 -11.78 -2.00 0.11
CA PRO A 364 -11.55 -2.20 -1.32
C PRO A 364 -12.49 -3.28 -1.84
N CYS A 365 -13.27 -2.94 -2.87
CA CYS A 365 -14.13 -3.86 -3.58
C CYS A 365 -13.39 -4.45 -4.77
N ALA A 366 -13.27 -5.77 -4.83
CA ALA A 366 -12.66 -6.49 -5.94
C ALA A 366 -13.67 -7.43 -6.59
N LEU A 367 -13.73 -7.42 -7.93
CA LEU A 367 -14.63 -8.25 -8.72
C LEU A 367 -13.90 -8.72 -9.98
N ALA A 368 -13.92 -10.01 -10.26
CA ALA A 368 -13.34 -10.57 -11.46
C ALA A 368 -14.42 -10.97 -12.47
N ILE A 369 -14.16 -10.72 -13.75
CA ILE A 369 -14.98 -11.12 -14.88
C ILE A 369 -14.19 -12.13 -15.71
N ALA A 370 -14.65 -13.37 -15.71
CA ALA A 370 -14.08 -14.46 -16.48
C ALA A 370 -14.91 -14.71 -17.76
N ALA A 371 -14.24 -14.86 -18.91
CA ALA A 371 -14.88 -15.27 -20.17
C ALA A 371 -15.13 -16.80 -20.22
N ALA A 372 -15.80 -17.32 -19.20
CA ALA A 372 -16.15 -18.73 -19.06
C ALA A 372 -17.49 -18.90 -18.34
N ARG A 373 -18.09 -20.08 -18.45
CA ARG A 373 -19.34 -20.41 -17.74
C ARG A 373 -19.05 -20.69 -16.26
N PRO A 374 -20.04 -20.51 -15.36
CA PRO A 374 -19.82 -20.66 -13.93
C PRO A 374 -19.29 -22.05 -13.52
N GLU A 375 -19.65 -23.09 -14.26
CA GLU A 375 -19.19 -24.46 -14.01
C GLU A 375 -17.70 -24.64 -14.31
N ASP A 376 -17.24 -24.09 -15.43
CA ASP A 376 -15.85 -24.13 -15.86
C ASP A 376 -14.96 -23.35 -14.87
N VAL A 377 -15.43 -22.17 -14.44
CA VAL A 377 -14.78 -21.37 -13.39
C VAL A 377 -14.75 -22.10 -12.06
N ALA A 378 -15.86 -22.74 -11.67
CA ALA A 378 -15.92 -23.47 -10.41
C ALA A 378 -14.91 -24.62 -10.35
N GLN A 379 -14.74 -25.34 -11.45
CA GLN A 379 -13.75 -26.41 -11.56
C GLN A 379 -12.31 -25.88 -11.44
N ALA A 380 -11.98 -24.80 -12.14
CA ALA A 380 -10.66 -24.17 -12.07
C ALA A 380 -10.37 -23.57 -10.68
N ALA A 381 -11.41 -23.03 -10.02
CA ALA A 381 -11.35 -22.46 -8.68
C ALA A 381 -11.19 -23.51 -7.56
N LEU A 382 -11.42 -24.81 -7.81
CA LEU A 382 -11.22 -25.87 -6.80
C LEU A 382 -9.78 -25.91 -6.24
N MET A 383 -8.82 -25.43 -7.01
CA MET A 383 -7.41 -25.35 -6.63
C MET A 383 -7.03 -24.04 -5.93
N CYS A 384 -7.93 -23.06 -5.90
CA CYS A 384 -7.71 -21.81 -5.19
C CYS A 384 -7.79 -22.08 -3.68
N GLY A 385 -6.70 -21.82 -2.96
CA GLY A 385 -6.62 -22.01 -1.51
C GLY A 385 -7.51 -21.06 -0.68
N ILE A 386 -8.48 -20.39 -1.30
CA ILE A 386 -9.41 -19.41 -0.73
C ILE A 386 -10.85 -19.71 -1.17
N SER A 387 -11.83 -19.28 -0.39
CA SER A 387 -13.24 -19.39 -0.77
C SER A 387 -13.62 -18.27 -1.76
N LEU A 388 -14.34 -18.62 -2.82
CA LEU A 388 -14.77 -17.69 -3.88
C LEU A 388 -16.29 -17.75 -4.04
N ARG A 389 -16.96 -16.64 -4.32
CA ARG A 389 -18.37 -16.61 -4.73
C ARG A 389 -18.41 -16.33 -6.23
N THR A 390 -19.20 -17.12 -6.96
CA THR A 390 -19.37 -16.98 -8.42
C THR A 390 -20.82 -16.67 -8.73
N ALA A 391 -21.08 -15.85 -9.76
CA ALA A 391 -22.43 -15.56 -10.25
C ALA A 391 -22.43 -15.41 -11.78
N PRO A 392 -23.49 -15.86 -12.49
CA PRO A 392 -23.57 -15.70 -13.94
C PRO A 392 -23.69 -14.21 -14.32
N ALA A 393 -22.79 -13.72 -15.18
CA ALA A 393 -22.82 -12.35 -15.70
C ALA A 393 -23.54 -12.26 -17.05
N SER A 394 -23.32 -13.27 -17.90
CA SER A 394 -24.01 -13.50 -19.17
C SER A 394 -23.94 -14.99 -19.53
N ALA A 395 -24.42 -15.38 -20.72
CA ALA A 395 -24.32 -16.77 -21.18
C ALA A 395 -22.86 -17.29 -21.30
N THR A 396 -21.90 -16.38 -21.45
CA THR A 396 -20.48 -16.70 -21.69
C THR A 396 -19.53 -16.12 -20.65
N HIS A 397 -20.04 -15.39 -19.65
CA HIS A 397 -19.22 -14.72 -18.65
C HIS A 397 -19.69 -14.98 -17.23
N THR A 398 -18.74 -15.01 -16.30
CA THR A 398 -18.97 -15.26 -14.88
C THR A 398 -18.31 -14.17 -14.04
N TYR A 399 -19.06 -13.64 -13.08
CA TYR A 399 -18.55 -12.80 -12.00
C TYR A 399 -17.96 -13.66 -10.88
N ILE A 400 -16.84 -13.21 -10.31
CA ILE A 400 -16.14 -13.91 -9.24
C ILE A 400 -15.71 -12.88 -8.19
N GLU A 401 -15.98 -13.15 -6.92
CA GLU A 401 -15.48 -12.36 -5.79
C GLU A 401 -14.87 -13.27 -4.71
N ALA A 402 -13.98 -12.71 -3.90
CA ALA A 402 -13.40 -13.45 -2.77
C ALA A 402 -14.34 -13.39 -1.56
N VAL A 403 -14.59 -14.55 -0.94
CA VAL A 403 -15.39 -14.61 0.30
C VAL A 403 -14.45 -14.45 1.50
N PRO A 404 -14.76 -13.56 2.47
CA PRO A 404 -13.97 -13.42 3.69
C PRO A 404 -13.94 -14.73 4.49
N ASP A 405 -12.82 -15.47 4.43
CA ASP A 405 -12.64 -16.69 5.21
C ASP A 405 -12.35 -16.35 6.69
N LEU A 406 -13.06 -16.99 7.64
CA LEU A 406 -12.91 -16.78 9.09
C LEU A 406 -11.50 -17.15 9.61
N LYS A 407 -10.70 -17.91 8.84
CA LYS A 407 -9.31 -18.26 9.14
C LYS A 407 -8.43 -18.28 7.87
N PRO A 408 -7.55 -17.29 7.64
CA PRO A 408 -6.74 -17.21 6.41
C PRO A 408 -5.78 -18.40 6.24
N ALA A 409 -5.47 -18.76 4.99
CA ALA A 409 -4.54 -19.83 4.67
C ALA A 409 -3.08 -19.37 4.90
N LYS A 410 -2.21 -20.25 5.46
CA LYS A 410 -0.81 -19.90 5.78
C LYS A 410 0.03 -19.37 4.61
N ARG A 411 -0.36 -19.66 3.36
CA ARG A 411 0.33 -19.18 2.15
C ARG A 411 -0.19 -17.84 1.63
N SER A 412 -1.47 -17.52 1.80
CA SER A 412 -2.06 -16.24 1.34
C SER A 412 -1.65 -15.04 2.19
N VAL A 413 -0.96 -15.30 3.30
CA VAL A 413 -0.54 -14.33 4.31
C VAL A 413 0.77 -13.62 3.94
N LEU A 414 1.58 -14.26 3.10
CA LEU A 414 2.84 -13.70 2.58
C LEU A 414 2.64 -12.93 1.26
N SER A 415 1.43 -12.99 0.69
CA SER A 415 1.10 -12.21 -0.51
C SER A 415 0.73 -10.80 -0.10
N THR A 416 1.39 -9.80 -0.69
CA THR A 416 1.04 -8.38 -0.67
C THR A 416 -0.06 -8.03 -1.68
N GLU A 417 -0.48 -9.00 -2.51
CA GLU A 417 -1.53 -8.81 -3.50
C GLU A 417 -2.91 -9.24 -2.99
N ASP A 418 -3.94 -8.54 -3.47
CA ASP A 418 -5.36 -8.83 -3.22
C ASP A 418 -5.65 -10.33 -3.34
N ARG A 419 -6.49 -10.84 -2.43
CA ARG A 419 -6.87 -12.26 -2.35
C ARG A 419 -7.46 -12.72 -3.68
N LEU A 420 -8.26 -11.88 -4.34
CA LEU A 420 -8.86 -12.22 -5.64
C LEU A 420 -7.82 -12.21 -6.76
N THR A 421 -6.86 -11.29 -6.72
CA THR A 421 -5.73 -11.23 -7.67
C THR A 421 -4.84 -12.48 -7.56
N THR A 422 -4.49 -12.88 -6.34
CA THR A 422 -3.76 -14.13 -6.07
C THR A 422 -4.54 -15.37 -6.51
N ALA A 423 -5.87 -15.36 -6.36
CA ALA A 423 -6.71 -16.46 -6.84
C ALA A 423 -6.81 -16.48 -8.37
N ALA A 424 -6.90 -15.31 -9.02
CA ALA A 424 -6.94 -15.18 -10.47
C ALA A 424 -5.69 -15.76 -11.14
N ASP A 425 -4.52 -15.60 -10.54
CA ASP A 425 -3.33 -16.33 -10.96
C ASP A 425 -3.60 -17.85 -10.97
N ASN A 426 -4.04 -18.41 -9.84
CA ASN A 426 -4.23 -19.85 -9.69
C ASN A 426 -5.32 -20.46 -10.58
N PHE A 427 -6.51 -19.86 -10.69
CA PHE A 427 -7.59 -20.42 -11.51
C PHE A 427 -7.42 -20.15 -13.01
N THR A 428 -6.48 -19.31 -13.43
CA THR A 428 -6.21 -19.08 -14.86
C THR A 428 -5.02 -19.89 -15.40
N THR A 429 -4.18 -20.50 -14.56
CA THR A 429 -2.94 -21.22 -14.94
C THR A 429 -3.13 -22.32 -16.00
N GLY A 430 -4.31 -22.95 -16.08
CA GLY A 430 -4.63 -24.01 -17.05
C GLY A 430 -5.59 -23.61 -18.17
N GLU A 431 -6.04 -22.36 -18.18
CA GLU A 431 -7.25 -21.97 -18.89
C GLU A 431 -6.97 -21.13 -20.14
N LYS A 432 -7.85 -21.26 -21.15
CA LYS A 432 -7.74 -20.53 -22.42
C LYS A 432 -8.44 -19.18 -22.42
N TRP A 433 -9.26 -18.89 -21.41
CA TRP A 433 -10.03 -17.66 -21.31
C TRP A 433 -9.25 -16.60 -20.51
N PRO A 434 -9.31 -15.31 -20.89
CA PRO A 434 -8.79 -14.23 -20.09
C PRO A 434 -9.73 -13.92 -18.91
N THR A 435 -9.17 -13.37 -17.83
CA THR A 435 -9.92 -12.86 -16.68
C THR A 435 -9.54 -11.43 -16.40
N LEU A 436 -10.53 -10.56 -16.26
CA LEU A 436 -10.32 -9.17 -15.87
C LEU A 436 -10.69 -9.01 -14.39
N VAL A 437 -9.70 -8.73 -13.54
CA VAL A 437 -9.91 -8.41 -12.12
C VAL A 437 -10.05 -6.90 -11.98
N LEU A 438 -11.23 -6.43 -11.61
CA LEU A 438 -11.57 -5.03 -11.38
C LEU A 438 -11.45 -4.71 -9.89
N ARG A 439 -10.91 -3.54 -9.60
CA ARG A 439 -10.72 -3.03 -8.24
C ARG A 439 -11.33 -1.65 -8.14
N ARG A 440 -12.01 -1.39 -7.04
CA ARG A 440 -12.65 -0.10 -6.75
C ARG A 440 -12.53 0.22 -5.27
N THR A 441 -11.97 1.39 -4.99
CA THR A 441 -12.03 2.09 -3.71
C THR A 441 -12.77 3.41 -3.91
N PRO A 442 -13.11 4.16 -2.86
CA PRO A 442 -13.73 5.48 -3.01
C PRO A 442 -12.91 6.47 -3.85
N GLU A 443 -11.58 6.26 -3.95
CA GLU A 443 -10.65 7.21 -4.57
C GLU A 443 -9.94 6.66 -5.81
N ARG A 444 -9.98 5.33 -6.04
CA ARG A 444 -9.24 4.67 -7.12
C ARG A 444 -10.09 3.60 -7.79
N CYS A 445 -9.98 3.51 -9.11
CA CYS A 445 -10.48 2.38 -9.87
C CYS A 445 -9.35 1.82 -10.70
N GLY A 446 -9.26 0.50 -10.81
CA GLY A 446 -8.22 -0.12 -11.61
C GLY A 446 -8.61 -1.50 -12.08
N PHE A 447 -7.75 -2.09 -12.87
CA PHE A 447 -7.88 -3.48 -13.29
C PHE A 447 -6.53 -4.17 -13.43
N THR A 448 -6.57 -5.49 -13.40
CA THR A 448 -5.47 -6.36 -13.81
C THR A 448 -6.05 -7.46 -14.69
N VAL A 449 -5.48 -7.69 -15.87
CA VAL A 449 -5.89 -8.78 -16.74
C VAL A 449 -4.94 -9.97 -16.57
N PHE A 450 -5.54 -11.14 -16.35
CA PHE A 450 -4.86 -12.42 -16.19
C PHE A 450 -5.15 -13.33 -17.38
N HIS A 451 -4.13 -14.03 -17.84
CA HIS A 451 -4.27 -15.11 -18.81
C HIS A 451 -3.16 -16.13 -18.62
N LYS A 452 -3.51 -17.43 -18.54
CA LYS A 452 -2.55 -18.53 -18.31
C LYS A 452 -1.72 -18.38 -17.03
N GLY A 453 -2.33 -17.91 -15.93
CA GLY A 453 -1.65 -17.76 -14.64
C GLY A 453 -0.55 -16.70 -14.67
N ARG A 454 -0.76 -15.62 -15.43
CA ARG A 454 0.15 -14.48 -15.47
C ARG A 454 -0.65 -13.18 -15.59
N PRO A 455 -0.30 -12.14 -14.80
CA PRO A 455 -0.79 -10.79 -15.06
C PRO A 455 -0.12 -10.28 -16.34
N LEU A 456 -0.92 -9.90 -17.34
CA LEU A 456 -0.40 -9.43 -18.64
C LEU A 456 -0.44 -7.91 -18.79
N ALA A 457 -1.37 -7.25 -18.12
CA ALA A 457 -1.45 -5.80 -18.04
C ALA A 457 -2.24 -5.38 -16.79
N ALA A 458 -1.92 -4.22 -16.26
CA ALA A 458 -2.64 -3.56 -15.19
C ALA A 458 -2.72 -2.08 -15.47
N HIS A 459 -3.77 -1.44 -14.96
CA HIS A 459 -3.95 0.00 -15.06
C HIS A 459 -4.74 0.50 -13.85
N GLU A 460 -4.42 1.72 -13.42
CA GLU A 460 -5.09 2.40 -12.32
C GLU A 460 -5.46 3.82 -12.76
N TRP A 461 -6.72 4.19 -12.55
CA TRP A 461 -7.20 5.55 -12.63
C TRP A 461 -7.28 6.14 -11.22
N ASN A 462 -6.56 7.23 -11.02
CA ASN A 462 -6.54 8.02 -9.80
C ASN A 462 -6.92 9.47 -10.15
N THR A 463 -7.77 10.10 -9.34
CA THR A 463 -8.20 11.49 -9.54
C THR A 463 -7.07 12.50 -9.42
N THR A 464 -5.97 12.14 -8.75
CA THR A 464 -4.87 13.08 -8.43
C THR A 464 -3.55 12.72 -9.09
N SER A 465 -3.50 11.68 -9.93
CA SER A 465 -2.26 11.30 -10.62
C SER A 465 -2.22 11.97 -12.00
N PRO A 466 -1.02 12.36 -12.49
CA PRO A 466 -0.86 12.85 -13.84
C PRO A 466 -1.37 11.82 -14.85
N ALA A 467 -1.78 12.30 -16.03
CA ALA A 467 -2.22 11.43 -17.11
C ALA A 467 -1.14 10.37 -17.39
N PRO A 468 -1.50 9.08 -17.46
CA PRO A 468 -0.53 8.00 -17.58
C PRO A 468 0.26 8.10 -18.89
N ASP A 469 1.53 7.71 -18.84
CA ASP A 469 2.45 7.83 -19.98
C ASP A 469 1.89 7.14 -21.24
N HIS A 470 2.09 7.79 -22.39
CA HIS A 470 1.58 7.33 -23.67
C HIS A 470 2.10 5.93 -24.02
N THR A 471 3.35 5.61 -23.71
CA THR A 471 3.95 4.33 -24.09
C THR A 471 3.36 3.19 -23.28
N THR A 472 3.21 3.38 -21.96
CA THR A 472 2.57 2.43 -21.05
C THR A 472 1.11 2.21 -21.43
N VAL A 473 0.36 3.29 -21.71
CA VAL A 473 -1.06 3.17 -22.12
C VAL A 473 -1.20 2.44 -23.45
N ALA A 474 -0.36 2.74 -24.44
CA ALA A 474 -0.41 2.08 -25.74
C ALA A 474 -0.11 0.57 -25.61
N ALA A 475 0.86 0.19 -24.76
CA ALA A 475 1.19 -1.21 -24.49
C ALA A 475 0.03 -1.97 -23.80
N THR A 476 -0.60 -1.34 -22.81
CA THR A 476 -1.79 -1.87 -22.12
C THR A 476 -2.96 -2.04 -23.07
N ALA A 477 -3.28 -1.01 -23.88
CA ALA A 477 -4.35 -1.04 -24.88
C ALA A 477 -4.13 -2.14 -25.93
N ALA A 478 -2.90 -2.31 -26.43
CA ALA A 478 -2.55 -3.37 -27.37
C ALA A 478 -2.70 -4.77 -26.78
N THR A 479 -2.38 -4.94 -25.49
CA THR A 479 -2.58 -6.20 -24.78
C THR A 479 -4.07 -6.53 -24.61
N LEU A 480 -4.87 -5.55 -24.20
CA LEU A 480 -6.33 -5.70 -24.10
C LEU A 480 -6.98 -6.02 -25.46
N SER A 481 -6.61 -5.29 -26.51
CA SER A 481 -7.13 -5.51 -27.87
C SER A 481 -6.84 -6.93 -28.38
N ARG A 482 -5.65 -7.47 -28.10
CA ARG A 482 -5.32 -8.87 -28.45
C ARG A 482 -6.11 -9.89 -27.65
N LEU A 483 -6.29 -9.68 -26.34
CA LEU A 483 -6.95 -10.66 -25.46
C LEU A 483 -8.47 -10.72 -25.66
N PHE A 484 -9.10 -9.57 -25.93
CA PHE A 484 -10.56 -9.45 -26.10
C PHE A 484 -10.97 -9.26 -27.57
N ALA A 485 -10.05 -9.45 -28.51
CA ALA A 485 -10.27 -9.36 -29.96
C ALA A 485 -10.92 -8.03 -30.42
N VAL A 486 -10.49 -6.91 -29.82
CA VAL A 486 -10.94 -5.56 -30.21
C VAL A 486 -10.17 -5.09 -31.43
N ALA A 487 -10.87 -4.72 -32.51
CA ALA A 487 -10.26 -4.39 -33.80
C ALA A 487 -9.40 -3.11 -33.80
N ASP A 488 -9.77 -2.10 -33.01
CA ASP A 488 -9.05 -0.82 -32.91
C ASP A 488 -8.65 -0.54 -31.45
N PRO A 489 -7.34 -0.42 -31.13
CA PRO A 489 -6.89 -0.11 -29.79
C PRO A 489 -7.03 1.38 -29.41
N ARG A 490 -7.26 2.29 -30.37
CA ARG A 490 -7.28 3.75 -30.11
C ARG A 490 -8.35 4.17 -29.09
N PRO A 491 -9.59 3.66 -29.13
CA PRO A 491 -10.59 3.97 -28.11
C PRO A 491 -10.16 3.53 -26.70
N LEU A 492 -9.48 2.38 -26.59
CA LEU A 492 -8.94 1.90 -25.31
C LEU A 492 -7.85 2.84 -24.80
N SER A 493 -6.93 3.27 -25.66
CA SER A 493 -5.90 4.24 -25.29
C SER A 493 -6.48 5.58 -24.81
N HIS A 494 -7.57 6.04 -25.44
CA HIS A 494 -8.28 7.24 -24.99
C HIS A 494 -8.86 7.04 -23.59
N ILE A 495 -9.61 5.95 -23.35
CA ILE A 495 -10.22 5.64 -22.04
C ILE A 495 -9.17 5.49 -20.94
N LEU A 496 -8.04 4.84 -21.23
CA LEU A 496 -6.94 4.66 -20.28
C LEU A 496 -6.24 5.98 -19.91
N ARG A 497 -6.24 6.98 -20.81
CA ARG A 497 -5.68 8.32 -20.55
C ARG A 497 -6.69 9.31 -19.97
N SER A 498 -7.97 9.00 -19.99
CA SER A 498 -9.00 9.91 -19.49
C SER A 498 -8.76 10.29 -18.04
N THR A 499 -8.78 11.59 -17.76
CA THR A 499 -8.82 12.17 -16.41
C THR A 499 -10.27 12.48 -16.04
N GLY A 500 -10.60 12.46 -14.75
CA GLY A 500 -11.96 12.68 -14.26
C GLY A 500 -12.45 11.53 -13.38
N ASN A 501 -13.73 11.15 -13.51
CA ASN A 501 -14.42 10.21 -12.63
C ASN A 501 -13.96 8.74 -12.85
N PRO A 502 -13.14 8.13 -11.97
CA PRO A 502 -12.56 6.81 -12.20
C PRO A 502 -13.59 5.68 -12.38
N PRO A 503 -14.69 5.60 -11.61
CA PRO A 503 -15.79 4.67 -11.86
C PRO A 503 -16.37 4.72 -13.27
N ARG A 504 -16.46 5.91 -13.87
CA ARG A 504 -16.98 6.08 -15.23
C ARG A 504 -16.02 5.47 -16.26
N HIS A 505 -14.72 5.74 -16.14
CA HIS A 505 -13.70 5.17 -17.05
C HIS A 505 -13.64 3.65 -16.98
N GLN A 506 -13.83 3.06 -15.79
CA GLN A 506 -13.93 1.62 -15.63
C GLN A 506 -15.15 1.03 -16.36
N SER A 507 -16.31 1.70 -16.29
CA SER A 507 -17.51 1.30 -17.04
C SER A 507 -17.33 1.45 -18.56
N ASP A 508 -16.73 2.55 -19.01
CA ASP A 508 -16.43 2.81 -20.42
C ASP A 508 -15.46 1.73 -20.98
N LEU A 509 -14.47 1.31 -20.19
CA LEU A 509 -13.57 0.22 -20.55
C LEU A 509 -14.33 -1.09 -20.78
N LEU A 510 -15.23 -1.47 -19.87
CA LEU A 510 -15.99 -2.72 -20.01
C LEU A 510 -16.86 -2.71 -21.25
N ALA A 511 -17.51 -1.57 -21.54
CA ALA A 511 -18.28 -1.39 -22.77
C ALA A 511 -17.39 -1.55 -24.02
N ALA A 512 -16.19 -0.95 -24.02
CA ALA A 512 -15.24 -1.05 -25.14
C ALA A 512 -14.69 -2.48 -25.34
N LEU A 513 -14.60 -3.28 -24.28
CA LEU A 513 -14.20 -4.69 -24.33
C LEU A 513 -15.37 -5.66 -24.59
N ALA A 514 -16.59 -5.14 -24.79
CA ALA A 514 -17.82 -5.93 -24.91
C ALA A 514 -18.06 -6.89 -23.71
N LEU A 515 -17.62 -6.48 -22.53
CA LEU A 515 -17.80 -7.23 -21.28
C LEU A 515 -19.12 -6.85 -20.59
N PRO A 516 -19.69 -7.74 -19.75
CA PRO A 516 -20.87 -7.42 -18.96
C PRO A 516 -20.69 -6.16 -18.09
N ALA A 517 -21.75 -5.37 -17.94
CA ALA A 517 -21.75 -4.18 -17.09
C ALA A 517 -21.52 -4.54 -15.62
N LEU A 518 -20.99 -3.61 -14.83
CA LEU A 518 -20.81 -3.85 -13.39
C LEU A 518 -22.15 -3.93 -12.64
N PRO A 519 -22.26 -4.76 -11.58
CA PRO A 519 -23.40 -4.69 -10.66
C PRO A 519 -23.56 -3.27 -10.09
N ALA A 520 -24.81 -2.79 -9.95
CA ALA A 520 -25.09 -1.40 -9.53
C ALA A 520 -24.46 -1.03 -8.17
N ASP A 521 -24.38 -2.00 -7.25
CA ASP A 521 -23.82 -1.84 -5.91
C ASP A 521 -22.28 -2.02 -5.84
N PHE A 522 -21.60 -2.22 -6.97
CA PHE A 522 -20.16 -2.47 -6.97
C PHE A 522 -19.39 -1.21 -6.54
N GLY A 523 -18.69 -1.31 -5.40
CA GLY A 523 -17.95 -0.20 -4.78
C GLY A 523 -18.72 0.57 -3.71
N THR A 524 -20.00 0.24 -3.46
CA THR A 524 -20.78 0.82 -2.35
C THR A 524 -20.82 -0.09 -1.13
N ARG A 525 -20.65 -1.41 -1.33
CA ARG A 525 -20.56 -2.40 -0.26
C ARG A 525 -19.67 -3.59 -0.65
N PRO A 526 -19.08 -4.29 0.33
CA PRO A 526 -18.43 -5.57 0.10
C PRO A 526 -19.46 -6.66 -0.28
N GLU A 527 -18.98 -7.75 -0.89
CA GLU A 527 -19.77 -8.95 -1.25
C GLU A 527 -20.99 -8.64 -2.14
N VAL A 528 -20.75 -7.97 -3.26
CA VAL A 528 -21.80 -7.52 -4.19
C VAL A 528 -22.55 -8.69 -4.84
N LEU A 529 -21.89 -9.85 -5.01
CA LEU A 529 -22.50 -11.01 -5.65
C LEU A 529 -23.48 -11.77 -4.75
N ASP A 530 -23.50 -11.50 -3.43
CA ASP A 530 -24.41 -12.17 -2.50
C ASP A 530 -25.89 -11.94 -2.81
N THR A 531 -26.21 -10.79 -3.41
CA THR A 531 -27.58 -10.42 -3.79
C THR A 531 -27.92 -10.79 -5.24
N LEU A 532 -26.97 -11.30 -6.02
CA LEU A 532 -27.22 -11.65 -7.42
C LEU A 532 -27.85 -13.05 -7.54
N PRO A 533 -28.83 -13.23 -8.46
CA PRO A 533 -29.47 -14.52 -8.68
C PRO A 533 -28.48 -15.54 -9.27
N GLY A 534 -28.56 -16.78 -8.79
CA GLY A 534 -27.69 -17.87 -9.26
C GLY A 534 -26.28 -17.84 -8.69
N ASN A 535 -26.02 -17.05 -7.64
CA ASN A 535 -24.72 -17.07 -6.97
C ASN A 535 -24.44 -18.43 -6.30
N ARG A 536 -23.15 -18.81 -6.26
CA ARG A 536 -22.67 -20.04 -5.62
C ARG A 536 -21.36 -19.76 -4.88
N VAL A 537 -21.29 -20.17 -3.61
CA VAL A 537 -20.06 -20.10 -2.80
C VAL A 537 -19.26 -21.40 -2.97
N LEU A 538 -18.05 -21.25 -3.49
CA LEU A 538 -17.05 -22.29 -3.61
C LEU A 538 -16.19 -22.28 -2.35
N THR A 539 -16.43 -23.23 -1.45
CA THR A 539 -15.71 -23.31 -0.18
C THR A 539 -14.31 -23.87 -0.38
N ARG A 540 -13.34 -23.29 0.35
CA ARG A 540 -11.94 -23.74 0.39
C ARG A 540 -11.84 -25.25 0.63
N ARG A 541 -11.20 -25.99 -0.28
CA ARG A 541 -10.84 -27.41 -0.12
C ARG A 541 -9.31 -27.57 -0.03
N GLY A 542 -8.84 -28.52 0.78
CA GLY A 542 -7.40 -28.74 0.96
C GLY A 542 -6.73 -29.21 -0.34
N LEU A 543 -5.51 -28.74 -0.61
CA LEU A 543 -4.73 -29.04 -1.83
C LEU A 543 -4.67 -30.56 -2.16
N LEU A 544 -4.58 -31.40 -1.13
CA LEU A 544 -4.56 -32.87 -1.24
C LEU A 544 -5.91 -33.49 -1.61
N ALA A 545 -7.02 -32.83 -1.31
CA ALA A 545 -8.36 -33.26 -1.71
C ALA A 545 -8.63 -32.88 -3.18
N GLY A 546 -8.23 -31.68 -3.61
CA GLY A 546 -8.36 -31.24 -5.01
C GLY A 546 -7.50 -32.02 -5.99
N MET A 547 -6.26 -32.39 -5.60
CA MET A 547 -5.40 -33.28 -6.42
C MET A 547 -5.92 -34.71 -6.54
N ARG A 548 -6.73 -35.20 -5.58
CA ARG A 548 -7.32 -36.54 -5.65
C ARG A 548 -8.42 -36.62 -6.70
N ASP A 549 -9.26 -35.58 -6.80
CA ASP A 549 -10.39 -35.56 -7.74
C ASP A 549 -9.96 -35.30 -9.18
N THR A 550 -8.91 -34.50 -9.42
CA THR A 550 -8.38 -34.29 -10.79
C THR A 550 -7.63 -35.50 -11.34
N MET A 551 -7.17 -36.42 -10.48
CA MET A 551 -6.68 -37.74 -10.89
C MET A 551 -7.80 -38.77 -11.09
N THR A 552 -9.06 -38.41 -10.85
CA THR A 552 -10.22 -39.27 -11.10
C THR A 552 -11.15 -38.61 -12.13
N THR A 553 -10.89 -38.89 -13.39
CA THR A 553 -11.95 -38.96 -14.41
C THR A 553 -11.77 -40.34 -15.07
N GLN A 554 -12.77 -41.21 -15.12
CA GLN A 554 -13.90 -41.04 -16.02
C GLN A 554 -15.24 -41.65 -15.54
N ASP A 555 -15.34 -42.26 -14.36
CA ASP A 555 -16.60 -42.83 -13.86
C ASP A 555 -16.87 -42.36 -12.43
N GLY A 556 -17.84 -41.46 -12.27
CA GLY A 556 -18.22 -40.78 -11.02
C GLY A 556 -18.74 -41.72 -9.92
N SER A 557 -17.86 -42.49 -9.30
CA SER A 557 -18.14 -43.23 -8.07
C SER A 557 -17.19 -42.81 -6.96
N HIS A 558 -17.76 -42.33 -5.85
CA HIS A 558 -17.01 -42.19 -4.60
C HIS A 558 -16.46 -43.57 -4.19
N PRO A 559 -15.20 -43.69 -3.75
CA PRO A 559 -14.81 -44.89 -3.02
C PRO A 559 -15.69 -44.96 -1.77
N PRO A 560 -16.28 -46.13 -1.45
CA PRO A 560 -17.08 -46.25 -0.25
C PRO A 560 -16.22 -45.94 0.98
N ALA A 561 -16.88 -45.46 2.05
CA ALA A 561 -16.30 -45.25 3.37
C ALA A 561 -15.38 -46.43 3.76
N PRO A 562 -14.26 -46.21 4.48
CA PRO A 562 -13.22 -47.23 4.66
C PRO A 562 -13.82 -48.51 5.26
N GLY A 563 -13.97 -49.50 4.38
CA GLY A 563 -14.43 -50.84 4.71
C GLY A 563 -13.41 -51.58 5.58
N ALA A 564 -13.89 -52.69 6.13
CA ALA A 564 -13.18 -53.60 7.02
C ALA A 564 -11.71 -53.82 6.63
N TYR A 565 -10.85 -53.84 7.65
CA TYR A 565 -9.41 -54.10 7.57
C TYR A 565 -9.05 -55.13 6.50
N GLU A 566 -8.47 -54.67 5.39
CA GLU A 566 -7.77 -55.57 4.47
C GLU A 566 -6.44 -55.99 5.11
N PRO A 567 -6.18 -57.30 5.29
CA PRO A 567 -4.90 -57.76 5.81
C PRO A 567 -3.78 -57.35 4.85
N ARG A 568 -2.84 -56.52 5.34
CA ARG A 568 -1.65 -56.13 4.57
C ARG A 568 -0.85 -57.38 4.18
N THR A 569 -0.47 -57.47 2.91
CA THR A 569 0.26 -58.62 2.36
C THR A 569 1.60 -58.85 3.08
N ALA A 570 2.09 -60.09 3.10
CA ALA A 570 3.39 -60.43 3.71
C ALA A 570 4.54 -59.59 3.12
N ARG A 571 4.47 -59.31 1.82
CA ARG A 571 5.43 -58.43 1.11
C ARG A 571 5.42 -56.99 1.64
N TRP A 572 4.26 -56.46 2.06
CA TRP A 572 4.15 -55.13 2.64
C TRP A 572 4.89 -55.01 3.97
N TRP A 573 4.75 -56.04 4.84
CA TRP A 573 5.45 -56.13 6.12
C TRP A 573 6.95 -56.31 5.93
N LEU A 574 7.36 -57.23 5.07
CA LEU A 574 8.76 -57.51 4.75
C LEU A 574 9.49 -56.26 4.25
N LEU A 575 8.94 -55.55 3.26
CA LEU A 575 9.58 -54.36 2.68
C LEU A 575 9.77 -53.23 3.71
N ARG A 576 8.83 -53.06 4.63
CA ARG A 576 8.89 -51.97 5.63
C ARG A 576 9.73 -52.35 6.85
N ALA A 577 9.69 -53.62 7.25
CA ALA A 577 10.54 -54.16 8.31
C ALA A 577 12.02 -54.24 7.88
N LEU A 578 12.31 -54.48 6.60
CA LEU A 578 13.67 -54.40 6.03
C LEU A 578 14.09 -52.95 5.72
N GLY A 579 13.14 -52.12 5.27
CA GLY A 579 13.40 -50.71 4.98
C GLY A 579 13.75 -49.89 6.23
N LEU A 580 13.10 -50.18 7.37
CA LEU A 580 13.36 -49.45 8.61
C LEU A 580 14.84 -49.51 9.06
N PRO A 581 15.48 -50.68 9.26
CA PRO A 581 16.88 -50.75 9.66
C PRO A 581 17.82 -50.13 8.61
N LEU A 582 17.51 -50.30 7.32
CA LEU A 582 18.29 -49.71 6.22
C LEU A 582 18.29 -48.18 6.29
N PHE A 583 17.12 -47.55 6.41
CA PHE A 583 17.01 -46.10 6.47
C PHE A 583 17.45 -45.52 7.82
N THR A 584 17.36 -46.28 8.92
CA THR A 584 17.98 -45.86 10.19
C THR A 584 19.50 -45.91 10.14
N ALA A 585 20.09 -46.94 9.50
CA ALA A 585 21.53 -47.03 9.31
C ALA A 585 22.03 -45.95 8.34
N ALA A 586 21.29 -45.71 7.24
CA ALA A 586 21.58 -44.62 6.31
C ALA A 586 21.46 -43.24 6.98
N ALA A 587 20.47 -43.03 7.85
CA ALA A 587 20.37 -41.80 8.64
C ALA A 587 21.56 -41.66 9.60
N ALA A 588 21.90 -42.72 10.35
CA ALA A 588 23.05 -42.68 11.28
C ALA A 588 24.36 -42.40 10.54
N TYR A 589 24.59 -43.04 9.40
CA TYR A 589 25.74 -42.81 8.53
C TYR A 589 25.76 -41.38 7.96
N ALA A 590 24.61 -40.88 7.49
CA ALA A 590 24.46 -39.53 6.94
C ALA A 590 24.61 -38.42 8.00
N TRP A 591 24.39 -38.72 9.28
CA TRP A 591 24.68 -37.80 10.39
C TRP A 591 26.11 -37.91 10.91
N TRP A 592 26.78 -39.04 10.69
CA TRP A 592 28.18 -39.26 11.08
C TRP A 592 29.18 -38.73 10.06
N ASN A 593 28.81 -38.70 8.77
CA ASN A 593 29.70 -38.31 7.69
C ASN A 593 29.49 -36.84 7.27
N PRO A 594 30.46 -35.93 7.49
CA PRO A 594 30.30 -34.49 7.26
C PRO A 594 30.08 -34.10 5.79
N ASP A 595 30.41 -34.98 4.84
CA ASP A 595 30.26 -34.74 3.40
C ASP A 595 28.81 -34.92 2.91
N ILE A 596 27.95 -35.55 3.71
CA ILE A 596 26.54 -35.76 3.36
C ILE A 596 25.73 -34.57 3.88
N GLY A 597 25.48 -33.61 2.98
CA GLY A 597 24.79 -32.36 3.31
C GLY A 597 23.42 -32.55 4.03
N PRO A 598 22.98 -31.57 4.82
CA PRO A 598 21.93 -31.71 5.85
C PRO A 598 20.54 -32.07 5.31
N VAL A 599 20.26 -31.76 4.05
CA VAL A 599 18.99 -32.10 3.38
C VAL A 599 18.86 -33.61 3.19
N ARG A 600 19.95 -34.31 2.88
CA ARG A 600 19.94 -35.76 2.64
C ARG A 600 19.85 -36.53 3.97
N SER A 601 20.50 -36.03 5.02
CA SER A 601 20.45 -36.61 6.36
C SER A 601 19.05 -36.48 6.98
N THR A 602 18.42 -35.31 6.85
CA THR A 602 17.04 -35.08 7.32
C THR A 602 16.00 -35.91 6.55
N LEU A 603 16.13 -36.03 5.23
CA LEU A 603 15.24 -36.86 4.41
C LEU A 603 15.30 -38.35 4.82
N SER A 604 16.50 -38.85 5.11
CA SER A 604 16.72 -40.24 5.57
C SER A 604 16.08 -40.48 6.94
N THR A 605 16.24 -39.55 7.88
CA THR A 605 15.61 -39.62 9.21
C THR A 605 14.08 -39.56 9.14
N LEU A 606 13.51 -38.67 8.32
CA LEU A 606 12.05 -38.57 8.15
C LEU A 606 11.48 -39.85 7.51
N THR A 607 12.19 -40.46 6.57
CA THR A 607 11.80 -41.73 5.94
C THR A 607 11.79 -42.87 6.96
N ALA A 608 12.80 -42.96 7.82
CA ALA A 608 12.85 -43.95 8.91
C ALA A 608 11.69 -43.78 9.90
N LEU A 609 11.42 -42.54 10.34
CA LEU A 609 10.31 -42.24 11.25
C LEU A 609 8.94 -42.55 10.63
N PHE A 610 8.77 -42.27 9.34
CA PHE A 610 7.56 -42.59 8.60
C PHE A 610 7.33 -44.10 8.51
N LEU A 611 8.36 -44.88 8.21
CA LEU A 611 8.29 -46.35 8.18
C LEU A 611 7.97 -46.93 9.58
N ALA A 612 8.59 -46.40 10.63
CA ALA A 612 8.28 -46.78 12.02
C ALA A 612 6.82 -46.45 12.40
N GLY A 613 6.32 -45.28 11.99
CA GLY A 613 4.92 -44.89 12.17
C GLY A 613 3.94 -45.82 11.46
N GLN A 614 4.26 -46.22 10.23
CA GLN A 614 3.42 -47.19 9.49
C GLN A 614 3.42 -48.57 10.13
N LEU A 615 4.58 -49.09 10.55
CA LEU A 615 4.68 -50.39 11.22
C LEU A 615 3.95 -50.40 12.56
N THR A 616 4.12 -49.37 13.38
CA THR A 616 3.45 -49.24 14.69
C THR A 616 1.93 -49.10 14.53
N ALA A 617 1.45 -48.28 13.60
CA ALA A 617 0.03 -48.15 13.31
C ALA A 617 -0.58 -49.47 12.79
N ALA A 618 0.12 -50.17 11.88
CA ALA A 618 -0.32 -51.46 11.36
C ALA A 618 -0.32 -52.54 12.45
N TRP A 619 0.64 -52.52 13.37
CA TRP A 619 0.75 -53.49 14.46
C TRP A 619 -0.33 -53.27 15.54
N ARG A 620 -0.61 -52.01 15.89
CA ARG A 620 -1.73 -51.65 16.78
C ARG A 620 -3.07 -52.09 16.20
N ARG A 621 -3.29 -51.88 14.90
CA ARG A 621 -4.52 -52.33 14.21
C ARG A 621 -4.63 -53.86 14.14
N ARG A 622 -3.53 -54.57 13.89
CA ARG A 622 -3.48 -56.05 13.93
C ARG A 622 -3.82 -56.60 15.31
N ARG A 623 -3.29 -56.00 16.40
CA ARG A 623 -3.65 -56.36 17.78
C ARG A 623 -5.12 -56.08 18.11
N ALA A 624 -5.65 -54.94 17.66
CA ALA A 624 -7.06 -54.59 17.86
C ALA A 624 -8.04 -55.52 17.12
N HIS A 625 -7.62 -56.15 16.02
CA HIS A 625 -8.38 -57.20 15.32
C HIS A 625 -8.19 -58.60 15.92
N ALA A 626 -6.98 -58.94 16.41
CA ALA A 626 -6.74 -60.20 17.09
C ALA A 626 -7.45 -60.31 18.46
N GLY A 627 -7.79 -59.18 19.09
CA GLY A 627 -8.62 -59.13 20.31
C GLY A 627 -10.13 -59.21 20.06
N LYS A 628 -10.59 -59.33 18.81
CA LYS A 628 -12.01 -59.42 18.40
C LYS A 628 -12.33 -60.74 17.68
N THR A 629 -11.69 -61.83 18.07
CA THR A 629 -12.19 -63.19 17.76
C THR A 629 -13.10 -63.66 18.89
N PRO A 630 -14.39 -63.94 18.64
CA PRO A 630 -15.30 -64.46 19.65
C PRO A 630 -14.91 -65.89 20.03
N ARG A 631 -14.95 -66.20 21.33
CA ARG A 631 -15.14 -67.56 21.84
C ARG A 631 -16.63 -67.87 21.88
#